data_AF-A0AA39NZB6-F1
#
_entry.id   AF-A0AA39NZB6-F1
#
_cell.length_a   1.000
_cell.length_b   1.000
_cell.length_c   1.000
_cell.angle_alpha   90.00
_cell.angle_beta   90.00
_cell.angle_gamma   90.00
#
_symmetry.space_group_name_H-M   'P 1'
#
loop_
_entity.id
_entity.type
_entity.pdbx_description
1 polymer ?
#
loop_
_entity_poly.entity_id
_entity_poly.type
_entity_poly.pdbx_seq_one_letter_code
_entity_poly.pdbx_strand_id
1 'polypeptide(L)'
;MNLVSELNELLTALRIPIPIQSPTDLTPSLLLAILECLLSARIPLSPSLRHAAVSKCPARPAEALNARVKCMKIFLGILETDILKNDNLGLSGVDPRKLVAGEYAEVTLVAEALCWVGRQAGLVRAERGAHNLSIMTATTRTSSLLPTGASVAESNTSISNMTATPELSPRTPPRCIHEVPSPLALSLPLFNEEEALKISTRVPVRYTGMIDPVDEDWEAESFESSRTHWSRQSHLSSDQSALYDTDYSDEHLRTVSLLKERTRLLSEIARAQRKG
;
A
#
# COMPACT_ATOMS: atom_id res chain seq x y z
N MET A 1 -3.47 -23.79 -26.85
CA MET A 1 -2.27 -23.64 -26.01
C MET A 1 -2.29 -24.64 -24.88
N ASN A 2 -1.13 -25.13 -24.46
CA ASN A 2 -0.97 -25.80 -23.16
C ASN A 2 -0.22 -24.84 -22.23
N LEU A 3 -0.85 -24.47 -21.11
CA LEU A 3 -0.30 -23.55 -20.13
C LEU A 3 1.08 -24.00 -19.62
N VAL A 4 1.27 -25.31 -19.44
CA VAL A 4 2.55 -25.88 -18.99
C VAL A 4 3.66 -25.66 -20.01
N SER A 5 3.38 -25.68 -21.32
CA SER A 5 4.42 -25.36 -22.32
C SER A 5 4.79 -23.88 -22.35
N GLU A 6 3.83 -22.96 -22.20
CA GLU A 6 4.11 -21.51 -22.15
C GLU A 6 4.87 -21.12 -20.87
N LEU A 7 4.53 -21.73 -19.73
CA LEU A 7 5.29 -21.56 -18.48
C LEU A 7 6.73 -22.07 -18.62
N ASN A 8 6.96 -23.22 -19.27
CA ASN A 8 8.31 -23.74 -19.50
C ASN A 8 9.10 -22.88 -20.51
N GLU A 9 8.46 -22.29 -21.52
CA GLU A 9 9.08 -21.29 -22.41
C GLU A 9 9.49 -20.04 -21.61
N LEU A 10 8.60 -19.50 -20.77
CA LEU A 10 8.87 -18.37 -19.88
C LEU A 10 10.02 -18.66 -18.90
N LEU A 11 10.01 -19.81 -18.23
CA LEU A 11 11.08 -20.22 -17.30
C LEU A 11 12.43 -20.35 -18.03
N THR A 12 12.43 -20.88 -19.25
CA THR A 12 13.63 -20.96 -20.10
C THR A 12 14.14 -19.56 -20.47
N ALA A 13 13.26 -18.64 -20.86
CA ALA A 13 13.61 -17.26 -21.20
C ALA A 13 14.15 -16.48 -19.98
N LEU A 14 13.57 -16.69 -18.79
CA LEU A 14 14.04 -16.16 -17.51
C LEU A 14 15.29 -16.88 -16.96
N ARG A 15 15.82 -17.88 -17.66
CA ARG A 15 16.98 -18.72 -17.29
C ARG A 15 16.82 -19.47 -15.95
N ILE A 16 15.61 -19.93 -15.66
CA ILE A 16 15.29 -20.80 -14.52
C ILE A 16 15.20 -22.24 -15.05
N PRO A 17 16.24 -23.10 -14.86
CA PRO A 17 16.29 -24.45 -15.44
C PRO A 17 15.50 -25.47 -14.60
N ILE A 18 14.25 -25.16 -14.29
CA ILE A 18 13.34 -25.99 -13.49
C ILE A 18 12.12 -26.30 -14.35
N PRO A 19 12.11 -27.43 -15.09
CA PRO A 19 10.96 -27.79 -15.91
C PRO A 19 9.79 -28.22 -15.00
N ILE A 20 8.61 -27.67 -15.25
CA ILE A 20 7.37 -28.04 -14.54
C ILE A 20 6.50 -28.98 -15.39
N GLN A 21 5.73 -29.84 -14.72
CA GLN A 21 4.82 -30.82 -15.35
C GLN A 21 3.35 -30.43 -15.15
N SER A 22 3.05 -29.71 -14.07
CA SER A 22 1.72 -29.19 -13.70
C SER A 22 1.82 -27.71 -13.32
N PRO A 23 0.77 -26.88 -13.50
CA PRO A 23 0.74 -25.55 -12.92
C PRO A 23 1.00 -25.56 -11.41
N THR A 24 0.53 -26.59 -10.69
CA THR A 24 0.73 -26.77 -9.23
C THR A 24 2.18 -26.87 -8.79
N ASP A 25 3.13 -27.07 -9.71
CA ASP A 25 4.57 -27.09 -9.41
C ASP A 25 5.14 -25.68 -9.17
N LEU A 26 4.34 -24.62 -9.44
CA LEU A 26 4.64 -23.22 -9.11
C LEU A 26 4.59 -22.98 -7.59
N THR A 27 5.61 -23.46 -6.88
CA THR A 27 5.76 -23.22 -5.43
C THR A 27 5.89 -21.72 -5.13
N PRO A 28 5.52 -21.27 -3.91
CA PRO A 28 5.72 -19.88 -3.48
C PRO A 28 7.16 -19.35 -3.68
N SER A 29 8.17 -20.21 -3.52
CA SER A 29 9.57 -19.88 -3.82
C SER A 29 9.87 -19.67 -5.32
N LEU A 30 9.24 -20.46 -6.20
CA LEU A 30 9.40 -20.34 -7.66
C LEU A 30 8.64 -19.12 -8.20
N LEU A 31 7.43 -18.86 -7.71
CA LEU A 31 6.66 -17.65 -8.02
C LEU A 31 7.46 -16.37 -7.70
N LEU A 32 8.10 -16.31 -6.53
CA LEU A 32 8.97 -15.19 -6.16
C LEU A 32 10.21 -15.09 -7.05
N ALA A 33 10.82 -16.21 -7.45
CA ALA A 33 11.97 -16.20 -8.35
C ALA A 33 11.60 -15.66 -9.74
N ILE A 34 10.46 -16.09 -10.30
CA ILE A 34 9.91 -15.57 -11.55
C ILE A 34 9.69 -14.04 -11.43
N LEU A 35 9.09 -13.57 -10.34
CA LEU A 35 8.80 -12.15 -10.13
C LEU A 35 10.08 -11.30 -9.96
N GLU A 36 11.07 -11.78 -9.20
CA GLU A 36 12.38 -11.09 -9.08
C GLU A 36 13.14 -11.05 -10.41
N CYS A 37 13.02 -12.08 -11.26
CA CYS A 37 13.58 -12.08 -12.62
C CYS A 37 12.85 -11.11 -13.55
N LEU A 38 11.50 -11.08 -13.54
CA LEU A 38 10.70 -10.15 -14.35
C LEU A 38 10.97 -8.68 -14.00
N LEU A 39 11.10 -8.37 -12.71
CA LEU A 39 11.45 -7.02 -12.22
C LEU A 39 12.94 -6.69 -12.39
N SER A 40 13.79 -7.67 -12.71
CA SER A 40 15.26 -7.57 -12.67
C SER A 40 15.80 -7.05 -11.33
N ALA A 41 15.06 -7.27 -10.23
CA ALA A 41 15.29 -6.68 -8.92
C ALA A 41 14.84 -7.62 -7.80
N ARG A 42 15.50 -7.54 -6.64
CA ARG A 42 15.08 -8.27 -5.43
C ARG A 42 13.88 -7.59 -4.79
N ILE A 43 12.84 -8.33 -4.45
CA ILE A 43 11.70 -7.82 -3.68
C ILE A 43 12.16 -7.57 -2.24
N PRO A 44 11.85 -6.41 -1.61
CA PRO A 44 12.25 -6.08 -0.24
C PRO A 44 11.43 -6.83 0.82
N LEU A 45 11.50 -8.16 0.78
CA LEU A 45 10.95 -9.07 1.79
C LEU A 45 11.90 -9.16 2.99
N SER A 46 11.34 -9.16 4.21
CA SER A 46 12.13 -9.46 5.41
C SER A 46 12.68 -10.90 5.36
N PRO A 47 13.84 -11.17 5.99
CA PRO A 47 14.47 -12.49 5.93
C PRO A 47 13.53 -13.62 6.35
N SER A 48 12.73 -13.42 7.40
CA SER A 48 11.77 -14.40 7.92
C SER A 48 10.72 -14.81 6.89
N LEU A 49 10.20 -13.87 6.08
CA LEU A 49 9.26 -14.18 4.99
C LEU A 49 9.95 -14.97 3.87
N ARG A 50 11.17 -14.55 3.48
CA ARG A 50 11.97 -15.22 2.45
C ARG A 50 12.34 -16.66 2.85
N HIS A 51 12.69 -16.89 4.12
CA HIS A 51 12.92 -18.23 4.67
C HIS A 51 11.64 -19.07 4.74
N ALA A 52 10.48 -18.50 5.11
CA ALA A 52 9.21 -19.22 5.16
C ALA A 52 8.71 -19.70 3.78
N ALA A 53 8.99 -18.93 2.73
CA ALA A 53 8.66 -19.30 1.34
C ALA A 53 9.51 -20.47 0.81
N VAL A 54 10.74 -20.67 1.33
CA VAL A 54 11.68 -21.70 0.87
C VAL A 54 11.68 -22.94 1.76
N SER A 55 11.55 -22.78 3.09
CA SER A 55 11.62 -23.91 4.03
C SER A 55 10.41 -24.83 3.89
N LYS A 56 10.65 -26.13 3.63
CA LYS A 56 9.61 -27.17 3.65
C LYS A 56 9.18 -27.55 5.07
N CYS A 57 10.07 -27.47 6.07
CA CYS A 57 9.84 -27.94 7.44
C CYS A 57 10.04 -26.80 8.45
N PRO A 58 8.96 -26.08 8.83
CA PRO A 58 9.01 -25.08 9.89
C PRO A 58 8.84 -25.69 11.28
N ALA A 59 9.59 -25.20 12.28
CA ALA A 59 9.43 -25.59 13.68
C ALA A 59 8.06 -25.18 14.28
N ARG A 60 7.41 -24.16 13.70
CA ARG A 60 6.05 -23.71 14.03
C ARG A 60 5.19 -23.64 12.76
N PRO A 61 4.39 -24.67 12.45
CA PRO A 61 3.64 -24.76 11.18
C PRO A 61 2.69 -23.59 10.90
N ALA A 62 1.91 -23.16 11.90
CA ALA A 62 0.95 -22.06 11.75
C ALA A 62 1.63 -20.70 11.50
N GLU A 63 2.75 -20.44 12.15
CA GLU A 63 3.53 -19.21 11.98
C GLU A 63 4.12 -19.12 10.56
N ALA A 64 4.73 -20.21 10.09
CA ALA A 64 5.28 -20.29 8.74
C ALA A 64 4.21 -20.27 7.64
N LEU A 65 3.04 -20.87 7.86
CA LEU A 65 1.90 -20.75 6.95
C LEU A 65 1.48 -19.27 6.82
N ASN A 66 1.29 -18.57 7.94
CA ASN A 66 0.97 -17.15 7.95
C ASN A 66 2.07 -16.29 7.27
N ALA A 67 3.34 -16.64 7.44
CA ALA A 67 4.45 -15.99 6.76
C ALA A 67 4.42 -16.22 5.24
N ARG A 68 4.16 -17.45 4.77
CA ARG A 68 3.96 -17.74 3.33
C ARG A 68 2.76 -16.98 2.75
N VAL A 69 1.65 -16.92 3.47
CA VAL A 69 0.44 -16.19 3.02
C VAL A 69 0.69 -14.68 2.94
N LYS A 70 1.39 -14.09 3.90
CA LYS A 70 1.88 -12.70 3.80
C LYS A 70 2.78 -12.51 2.58
N CYS A 71 3.67 -13.47 2.30
CA CYS A 71 4.57 -13.41 1.16
C CYS A 71 3.84 -13.51 -0.19
N MET A 72 2.79 -14.34 -0.30
CA MET A 72 1.96 -14.43 -1.51
C MET A 72 1.04 -13.21 -1.67
N LYS A 73 0.56 -12.59 -0.58
CA LYS A 73 -0.10 -11.27 -0.67
C LYS A 73 0.81 -10.20 -1.29
N ILE A 74 2.08 -10.16 -0.89
CA ILE A 74 3.06 -9.21 -1.44
C ILE A 74 3.36 -9.53 -2.92
N PHE A 75 3.51 -10.81 -3.28
CA PHE A 75 3.67 -11.25 -4.67
C PHE A 75 2.48 -10.84 -5.55
N LEU A 76 1.24 -11.10 -5.12
CA LEU A 76 0.03 -10.77 -5.88
C LEU A 76 -0.09 -9.25 -6.06
N GLY A 77 0.08 -8.47 -4.99
CA GLY A 77 0.03 -7.01 -5.05
C GLY A 77 1.05 -6.42 -6.03
N ILE A 78 2.32 -6.85 -5.98
CA ILE A 78 3.36 -6.38 -6.90
C ILE A 78 3.08 -6.80 -8.35
N LEU A 79 2.59 -8.03 -8.57
CA LEU A 79 2.23 -8.50 -9.91
C LEU A 79 1.09 -7.64 -10.50
N GLU A 80 0.09 -7.30 -9.68
CA GLU A 80 -1.04 -6.45 -10.05
C GLU A 80 -0.63 -4.98 -10.28
N THR A 81 0.05 -4.33 -9.33
CA THR A 81 0.37 -2.88 -9.39
C THR A 81 1.55 -2.55 -10.30
N ASP A 82 2.63 -3.32 -10.25
CA ASP A 82 3.91 -2.90 -10.83
C ASP A 82 4.10 -3.46 -12.26
N ILE A 83 3.46 -4.61 -12.55
CA ILE A 83 3.61 -5.33 -13.81
C ILE A 83 2.32 -5.27 -14.65
N LEU A 84 1.18 -5.74 -14.13
CA LEU A 84 -0.05 -5.82 -14.91
C LEU A 84 -0.66 -4.44 -15.19
N LYS A 85 -0.79 -3.58 -14.16
CA LYS A 85 -1.32 -2.20 -14.24
C LYS A 85 -2.74 -2.08 -14.82
N ASN A 86 -3.43 -3.19 -14.97
CA ASN A 86 -4.74 -3.32 -15.61
C ASN A 86 -5.49 -4.48 -14.94
N ASP A 87 -6.67 -4.21 -14.39
CA ASP A 87 -7.41 -5.17 -13.54
C ASP A 87 -8.02 -6.35 -14.34
N ASN A 88 -7.92 -6.30 -15.67
CA ASN A 88 -8.54 -7.22 -16.65
C ASN A 88 -8.15 -8.71 -16.50
N LEU A 89 -7.16 -9.05 -15.68
CA LEU A 89 -6.71 -10.42 -15.37
C LEU A 89 -7.26 -10.98 -14.04
N GLY A 90 -8.00 -10.19 -13.26
CA GLY A 90 -8.80 -10.70 -12.13
C GLY A 90 -8.02 -11.21 -10.92
N LEU A 91 -6.75 -10.81 -10.73
CA LEU A 91 -5.94 -11.25 -9.59
C LEU A 91 -6.53 -10.88 -8.23
N SER A 92 -7.32 -9.81 -8.15
CA SER A 92 -8.08 -9.39 -6.98
C SER A 92 -9.03 -10.46 -6.40
N GLY A 93 -9.39 -11.49 -7.17
CA GLY A 93 -10.17 -12.65 -6.71
C GLY A 93 -9.36 -13.81 -6.12
N VAL A 94 -8.03 -13.80 -6.24
CA VAL A 94 -7.15 -14.95 -5.88
C VAL A 94 -6.92 -15.01 -4.38
N ASP A 95 -7.23 -16.14 -3.72
CA ASP A 95 -6.95 -16.30 -2.29
C ASP A 95 -5.49 -16.72 -2.06
N PRO A 96 -4.65 -15.85 -1.43
CA PRO A 96 -3.26 -16.18 -1.10
C PRO A 96 -3.12 -17.37 -0.14
N ARG A 97 -4.15 -17.78 0.61
CA ARG A 97 -4.12 -19.00 1.44
C ARG A 97 -4.14 -20.25 0.57
N LYS A 98 -5.09 -20.30 -0.36
CA LYS A 98 -5.23 -21.39 -1.32
C LYS A 98 -4.07 -21.45 -2.31
N LEU A 99 -3.56 -20.29 -2.76
CA LEU A 99 -2.35 -20.20 -3.59
C LEU A 99 -1.12 -20.77 -2.85
N VAL A 100 -0.96 -20.52 -1.54
CA VAL A 100 0.08 -21.15 -0.71
C VAL A 100 -0.12 -22.66 -0.54
N ALA A 101 -1.37 -23.14 -0.57
CA ALA A 101 -1.70 -24.57 -0.56
C ALA A 101 -1.48 -25.26 -1.92
N GLY A 102 -1.25 -24.51 -3.00
CA GLY A 102 -1.13 -25.04 -4.35
C GLY A 102 -2.46 -25.41 -5.00
N GLU A 103 -3.58 -24.79 -4.58
CA GLU A 103 -4.91 -25.09 -5.12
C GLU A 103 -4.97 -24.76 -6.62
N TYR A 104 -5.34 -25.76 -7.44
CA TYR A 104 -5.19 -25.73 -8.90
C TYR A 104 -5.81 -24.49 -9.56
N ALA A 105 -6.99 -24.04 -9.12
CA ALA A 105 -7.68 -22.89 -9.70
C ALA A 105 -6.87 -21.59 -9.54
N GLU A 106 -6.44 -21.29 -8.31
CA GLU A 106 -5.67 -20.09 -7.97
C GLU A 106 -4.32 -20.07 -8.68
N VAL A 107 -3.63 -21.22 -8.70
CA VAL A 107 -2.32 -21.37 -9.34
C VAL A 107 -2.44 -21.24 -10.86
N THR A 108 -3.53 -21.72 -11.46
CA THR A 108 -3.80 -21.57 -12.90
C THR A 108 -4.01 -20.10 -13.28
N LEU A 109 -4.78 -19.33 -12.49
CA LEU A 109 -4.97 -17.89 -12.73
C LEU A 109 -3.65 -17.12 -12.66
N VAL A 110 -2.83 -17.38 -11.63
CA VAL A 110 -1.49 -16.76 -11.50
C VAL A 110 -0.57 -17.18 -12.64
N ALA A 111 -0.61 -18.44 -13.07
CA ALA A 111 0.15 -18.95 -14.21
C ALA A 111 -0.25 -18.29 -15.54
N GLU A 112 -1.54 -18.11 -15.80
CA GLU A 112 -2.05 -17.44 -17.00
C GLU A 112 -1.65 -15.95 -17.02
N ALA A 113 -1.72 -15.27 -15.88
CA ALA A 113 -1.20 -13.91 -15.74
C ALA A 113 0.31 -13.82 -16.01
N LEU A 114 1.11 -14.76 -15.48
CA LEU A 114 2.56 -14.81 -15.74
C LEU A 114 2.87 -15.10 -17.22
N CYS A 115 2.12 -15.99 -17.88
CA CYS A 115 2.26 -16.23 -19.32
C CYS A 115 1.85 -14.99 -20.15
N TRP A 116 0.80 -14.28 -19.76
CA TRP A 116 0.42 -13.01 -20.38
C TRP A 116 1.54 -11.97 -20.28
N VAL A 117 2.14 -11.79 -19.08
CA VAL A 117 3.32 -10.94 -18.89
C VAL A 117 4.48 -11.40 -19.76
N GLY A 118 4.74 -12.70 -19.82
CA GLY A 118 5.76 -13.30 -20.70
C GLY A 118 5.57 -12.95 -22.17
N ARG A 119 4.33 -12.95 -22.67
CA ARG A 119 3.99 -12.52 -24.04
C ARG A 119 4.20 -11.01 -24.24
N GLN A 120 3.79 -10.16 -23.28
CA GLN A 120 4.00 -8.70 -23.37
C GLN A 120 5.48 -8.32 -23.34
N ALA A 121 6.30 -9.04 -22.56
CA ALA A 121 7.74 -8.87 -22.49
C ALA A 121 8.49 -9.51 -23.69
N GLY A 122 7.80 -10.17 -24.62
CA GLY A 122 8.39 -10.85 -25.77
C GLY A 122 9.20 -12.12 -25.41
N LEU A 123 9.04 -12.64 -24.19
CA LEU A 123 9.72 -13.82 -23.67
C LEU A 123 9.04 -15.14 -24.09
N VAL A 124 7.72 -15.10 -24.28
CA VAL A 124 6.90 -16.22 -24.77
C VAL A 124 6.34 -15.85 -26.14
N ARG A 125 6.38 -16.77 -27.10
CA ARG A 125 5.72 -16.61 -28.40
C ARG A 125 4.20 -16.55 -28.24
N ALA A 126 3.67 -15.34 -28.22
CA ALA A 126 2.30 -15.11 -28.69
C ALA A 126 2.20 -15.61 -30.14
N GLU A 127 1.35 -16.61 -30.40
CA GLU A 127 1.07 -17.03 -31.76
C GLU A 127 0.50 -15.86 -32.56
N ARG A 128 1.25 -15.40 -33.57
CA ARG A 128 0.74 -14.49 -34.59
C ARG A 128 -0.21 -15.29 -35.48
N GLY A 129 -1.46 -15.44 -35.03
CA GLY A 129 -2.54 -16.10 -35.77
C GLY A 129 -2.60 -15.56 -37.20
N ALA A 130 -2.29 -16.41 -38.17
CA ALA A 130 -1.93 -16.00 -39.52
C ALA A 130 -3.15 -15.71 -40.42
N HIS A 131 -3.98 -14.75 -40.03
CA HIS A 131 -4.94 -14.14 -40.94
C HIS A 131 -4.26 -13.03 -41.75
N ASN A 132 -3.82 -13.39 -42.96
CA ASN A 132 -3.24 -12.46 -43.91
C ASN A 132 -4.24 -11.38 -44.33
N LEU A 133 -3.83 -10.12 -44.23
CA LEU A 133 -4.34 -9.07 -45.11
C LEU A 133 -3.24 -8.04 -45.44
N SER A 134 -2.08 -8.57 -45.84
CA SER A 134 -1.14 -7.79 -46.66
C SER A 134 -1.60 -7.89 -48.11
N ILE A 135 -2.30 -6.87 -48.59
CA ILE A 135 -2.40 -6.57 -50.02
C ILE A 135 -1.46 -5.39 -50.28
N MET A 136 -0.37 -5.65 -50.99
CA MET A 136 0.51 -4.60 -51.48
C MET A 136 -0.15 -3.88 -52.66
N THR A 137 -0.29 -2.56 -52.55
CA THR A 137 -0.36 -1.68 -53.73
C THR A 137 0.45 -0.43 -53.44
N ALA A 138 1.63 -0.31 -54.05
CA ALA A 138 2.44 0.91 -53.98
C ALA A 138 2.07 1.83 -55.15
N THR A 139 1.71 3.08 -54.85
CA THR A 139 1.61 4.13 -55.88
C THR A 139 2.14 5.46 -55.35
N THR A 140 3.17 5.99 -56.01
CA THR A 140 3.77 7.29 -55.75
C THR A 140 2.92 8.42 -56.34
N ARG A 141 2.64 9.52 -55.60
CA ARG A 141 2.79 10.91 -56.12
C ARG A 141 2.50 12.09 -55.16
N THR A 142 3.48 12.99 -55.10
CA THR A 142 3.42 14.47 -55.12
C THR A 142 2.29 15.27 -54.42
N SER A 143 2.74 16.05 -53.43
CA SER A 143 2.71 17.54 -53.42
C SER A 143 1.40 18.35 -53.26
N SER A 144 1.34 19.05 -52.11
CA SER A 144 1.28 20.53 -51.99
C SER A 144 -0.05 21.29 -51.78
N LEU A 145 0.14 22.44 -51.09
CA LEU A 145 -0.68 23.66 -50.94
C LEU A 145 -1.82 23.73 -49.90
N LEU A 146 -1.78 24.85 -49.17
CA LEU A 146 -2.82 25.48 -48.32
C LEU A 146 -3.87 26.16 -49.22
N PRO A 147 -5.13 26.40 -48.77
CA PRO A 147 -5.49 27.61 -47.97
C PRO A 147 -6.39 27.30 -46.74
N THR A 148 -6.28 27.96 -45.58
CA THR A 148 -6.70 29.35 -45.19
C THR A 148 -8.15 29.48 -44.74
N GLY A 149 -8.35 30.03 -43.53
CA GLY A 149 -9.64 30.46 -42.96
C GLY A 149 -9.95 29.81 -41.59
N ALA A 150 -10.35 30.46 -40.50
CA ALA A 150 -10.32 31.83 -39.93
C ALA A 150 -11.47 31.90 -38.88
N SER A 151 -11.53 32.96 -38.07
CA SER A 151 -12.38 33.14 -36.85
C SER A 151 -11.76 32.53 -35.59
N VAL A 152 -11.29 33.27 -34.58
CA VAL A 152 -11.85 34.42 -33.82
C VAL A 152 -12.96 34.00 -32.84
N ALA A 153 -12.62 33.99 -31.55
CA ALA A 153 -13.44 34.39 -30.42
C ALA A 153 -12.53 34.58 -29.19
N GLU A 154 -12.44 35.79 -28.63
CA GLU A 154 -11.80 36.07 -27.34
C GLU A 154 -12.84 35.98 -26.21
N SER A 155 -12.42 35.75 -24.97
CA SER A 155 -13.28 35.99 -23.80
C SER A 155 -12.49 36.30 -22.52
N ASN A 156 -12.91 37.39 -21.88
CA ASN A 156 -12.51 37.87 -20.55
C ASN A 156 -13.80 37.88 -19.67
N THR A 157 -13.78 37.97 -18.35
CA THR A 157 -12.76 38.42 -17.37
C THR A 157 -12.39 37.24 -16.42
N SER A 158 -11.94 37.33 -15.16
CA SER A 158 -11.85 38.43 -14.19
C SER A 158 -10.81 38.16 -13.07
N ILE A 159 -10.56 39.18 -12.25
CA ILE A 159 -9.71 39.14 -11.06
C ILE A 159 -10.45 39.82 -9.90
N SER A 160 -10.75 39.07 -8.84
CA SER A 160 -11.33 39.63 -7.61
C SER A 160 -10.23 39.87 -6.56
N ASN A 161 -9.73 41.10 -6.51
CA ASN A 161 -8.89 41.55 -5.38
C ASN A 161 -9.77 41.74 -4.13
N MET A 162 -9.43 41.06 -3.04
CA MET A 162 -10.00 41.33 -1.71
C MET A 162 -8.91 41.90 -0.80
N THR A 163 -8.93 43.22 -0.62
CA THR A 163 -8.01 43.93 0.27
C THR A 163 -8.51 43.82 1.71
N ALA A 164 -7.72 43.20 2.58
CA ALA A 164 -8.01 43.12 4.01
C ALA A 164 -6.77 43.48 4.84
N THR A 165 -6.84 44.60 5.57
CA THR A 165 -5.83 45.06 6.53
C THR A 165 -6.30 44.83 7.96
N PRO A 166 -5.50 44.13 8.78
CA PRO A 166 -5.23 44.54 10.16
C PRO A 166 -3.71 44.78 10.30
N GLU A 167 -3.28 45.96 10.75
CA GLU A 167 -3.19 46.38 12.16
C GLU A 167 -1.87 45.92 12.83
N LEU A 168 -1.09 46.89 13.29
CA LEU A 168 0.27 46.68 13.82
C LEU A 168 0.23 46.46 15.34
N SER A 169 0.44 45.23 15.79
CA SER A 169 0.71 44.90 17.19
C SER A 169 2.19 44.54 17.40
N PRO A 170 2.85 44.99 18.49
CA PRO A 170 4.31 44.93 18.60
C PRO A 170 4.86 43.51 18.78
N ARG A 171 5.97 43.22 18.09
CA ARG A 171 6.73 41.97 18.21
C ARG A 171 7.23 41.74 19.65
N THR A 172 6.81 40.65 20.27
CA THR A 172 7.61 39.95 21.28
C THR A 172 8.61 39.01 20.61
N PRO A 173 9.80 38.77 21.19
CA PRO A 173 10.74 37.78 20.68
C PRO A 173 10.22 36.34 20.89
N PRO A 174 10.60 35.37 20.05
CA PRO A 174 10.18 33.97 20.21
C PRO A 174 10.76 33.38 21.50
N ARG A 175 9.88 32.91 22.39
CA ARG A 175 10.26 32.22 23.64
C ARG A 175 10.58 30.75 23.34
N CYS A 176 11.57 30.20 24.04
CA CYS A 176 11.87 28.78 23.92
C CYS A 176 10.80 27.93 24.63
N ILE A 177 10.61 26.68 24.18
CA ILE A 177 9.59 25.73 24.69
C ILE A 177 9.73 25.36 26.18
N HIS A 178 10.75 25.88 26.87
CA HIS A 178 10.98 25.72 28.32
C HIS A 178 10.29 26.81 29.16
N GLU A 179 9.80 27.90 28.55
CA GLU A 179 9.23 29.07 29.24
C GLU A 179 7.70 29.07 29.34
N VAL A 180 7.04 27.90 29.19
CA VAL A 180 5.58 27.78 29.37
C VAL A 180 5.27 27.57 30.85
N PRO A 181 4.57 28.51 31.54
CA PRO A 181 4.15 28.28 32.93
C PRO A 181 3.10 27.16 32.97
N SER A 182 3.28 26.18 33.85
CA SER A 182 2.40 25.00 33.94
C SER A 182 0.93 25.39 34.15
N PRO A 183 -0.01 24.92 33.31
CA PRO A 183 -1.43 25.25 33.42
C PRO A 183 -2.11 24.44 34.55
N LEU A 184 -1.77 24.75 35.81
CA LEU A 184 -2.31 24.12 37.03
C LEU A 184 -2.78 25.18 38.04
N ALA A 185 -3.51 26.19 37.56
CA ALA A 185 -4.05 27.27 38.40
C ALA A 185 -5.32 27.93 37.83
N LEU A 186 -6.34 27.15 37.43
CA LEU A 186 -7.69 27.66 37.22
C LEU A 186 -8.73 26.76 37.90
N SER A 187 -9.66 27.38 38.61
CA SER A 187 -10.58 26.74 39.55
C SER A 187 -11.78 26.08 38.86
N LEU A 188 -12.20 24.93 39.39
CA LEU A 188 -13.53 24.37 39.10
C LEU A 188 -14.61 25.11 39.93
N PRO A 189 -15.80 25.38 39.36
CA PRO A 189 -16.98 25.69 40.16
C PRO A 189 -17.51 24.44 40.86
N LEU A 190 -18.27 24.64 41.94
CA LEU A 190 -18.71 23.63 42.89
C LEU A 190 -20.12 23.12 42.55
N PHE A 191 -20.28 21.83 42.28
CA PHE A 191 -21.55 21.11 42.34
C PHE A 191 -21.36 19.64 42.78
N ASN A 192 -22.36 19.11 43.49
CA ASN A 192 -22.45 17.74 43.98
C ASN A 192 -22.95 16.80 42.82
N GLU A 193 -23.10 15.48 42.94
CA GLU A 193 -23.17 14.60 44.12
C GLU A 193 -22.81 13.13 43.75
N GLU A 194 -22.18 12.41 44.68
CA GLU A 194 -22.02 10.95 44.86
C GLU A 194 -21.66 9.94 43.71
N GLU A 195 -21.28 8.73 44.16
CA GLU A 195 -21.05 7.46 43.43
C GLU A 195 -20.08 7.39 42.21
N ALA A 196 -18.76 7.43 42.45
CA ALA A 196 -17.76 6.72 41.61
C ALA A 196 -16.36 6.57 42.26
N LEU A 197 -16.23 6.10 43.51
CA LEU A 197 -14.92 5.99 44.17
C LEU A 197 -14.07 4.83 43.62
N LYS A 198 -13.21 5.08 42.62
CA LYS A 198 -12.20 4.10 42.16
C LYS A 198 -10.81 4.69 41.91
N ILE A 199 -10.23 5.24 42.98
CA ILE A 199 -8.79 5.33 43.30
C ILE A 199 -7.87 5.55 42.08
N SER A 200 -7.76 6.79 41.62
CA SER A 200 -6.66 7.22 40.72
C SER A 200 -5.40 7.56 41.54
N THR A 201 -4.76 6.53 42.12
CA THR A 201 -3.47 6.69 42.79
C THR A 201 -2.37 6.98 41.77
N ARG A 202 -2.06 8.27 41.59
CA ARG A 202 -0.87 8.72 40.84
C ARG A 202 0.38 8.16 41.50
N VAL A 203 0.97 7.13 40.88
CA VAL A 203 2.18 6.46 41.39
C VAL A 203 3.34 7.48 41.43
N PRO A 204 4.00 7.69 42.59
CA PRO A 204 5.16 8.58 42.66
C PRO A 204 6.33 8.05 41.83
N VAL A 205 6.87 8.89 40.94
CA VAL A 205 8.05 8.54 40.15
C VAL A 205 9.26 8.37 41.08
N ARG A 206 9.77 7.14 41.18
CA ARG A 206 11.03 6.84 41.90
C ARG A 206 12.22 7.25 41.03
N TYR A 207 12.98 8.23 41.50
CA TYR A 207 14.23 8.69 40.87
C TYR A 207 15.49 7.95 41.37
N THR A 208 15.34 6.98 42.27
CA THR A 208 16.44 6.16 42.80
C THR A 208 16.01 4.71 43.02
N GLY A 209 16.96 3.80 42.85
CA GLY A 209 16.76 2.35 42.80
C GLY A 209 17.28 1.79 41.48
N MET A 210 17.84 0.58 41.50
CA MET A 210 18.00 -0.20 40.27
C MET A 210 16.61 -0.67 39.83
N ILE A 211 16.38 -0.73 38.51
CA ILE A 211 15.20 -1.42 37.98
C ILE A 211 15.55 -2.91 38.02
N ASP A 212 14.83 -3.69 38.81
CA ASP A 212 14.96 -5.14 38.83
C ASP A 212 14.67 -5.71 37.42
N PRO A 213 15.34 -6.80 36.99
CA PRO A 213 15.11 -7.37 35.68
C PRO A 213 13.63 -7.74 35.52
N VAL A 214 12.99 -7.19 34.49
CA VAL A 214 11.60 -7.49 34.16
C VAL A 214 11.51 -8.95 33.74
N ASP A 215 10.53 -9.66 34.27
CA ASP A 215 10.21 -11.03 33.87
C ASP A 215 9.64 -10.99 32.44
N GLU A 216 10.41 -11.51 31.47
CA GLU A 216 10.10 -11.44 30.04
C GLU A 216 8.77 -12.16 29.71
N ASP A 217 8.45 -13.23 30.42
CA ASP A 217 7.20 -13.98 30.24
C ASP A 217 6.00 -13.15 30.76
N TRP A 218 6.16 -12.44 31.88
CA TRP A 218 5.10 -11.56 32.43
C TRP A 218 4.85 -10.32 31.56
N GLU A 219 5.90 -9.72 30.98
CA GLU A 219 5.72 -8.62 30.01
C GLU A 219 5.00 -9.11 28.75
N ALA A 220 5.37 -10.29 28.24
CA ALA A 220 4.71 -10.91 27.09
C ALA A 220 3.21 -11.20 27.35
N GLU A 221 2.87 -11.85 28.47
CA GLU A 221 1.47 -12.14 28.85
C GLU A 221 0.64 -10.85 29.02
N SER A 222 1.22 -9.81 29.61
CA SER A 222 0.57 -8.50 29.78
C SER A 222 0.32 -7.80 28.44
N PHE A 223 1.28 -7.88 27.51
CA PHE A 223 1.16 -7.32 26.17
C PHE A 223 0.13 -8.08 25.32
N GLU A 224 0.15 -9.42 25.33
CA GLU A 224 -0.84 -10.22 24.60
C GLU A 224 -2.25 -10.04 25.17
N SER A 225 -2.41 -10.05 26.49
CA SER A 225 -3.68 -9.75 27.17
C SER A 225 -4.27 -8.41 26.71
N SER A 226 -3.43 -7.37 26.63
CA SER A 226 -3.81 -6.04 26.14
C SER A 226 -4.33 -6.06 24.69
N ARG A 227 -3.79 -6.92 23.81
CA ARG A 227 -4.28 -7.08 22.43
C ARG A 227 -5.60 -7.84 22.33
N THR A 228 -5.88 -8.77 23.26
CA THR A 228 -7.16 -9.49 23.27
C THR A 228 -8.36 -8.57 23.58
N HIS A 229 -8.14 -7.52 24.39
CA HIS A 229 -9.18 -6.53 24.72
C HIS A 229 -9.72 -5.82 23.47
N TRP A 230 -8.84 -5.33 22.59
CA TRP A 230 -9.24 -4.71 21.32
C TRP A 230 -9.91 -5.70 20.36
N SER A 231 -9.45 -6.95 20.33
CA SER A 231 -9.98 -7.98 19.41
C SER A 231 -11.38 -8.47 19.80
N ARG A 232 -11.73 -8.48 21.10
CA ARG A 232 -13.09 -8.87 21.54
C ARG A 232 -14.16 -7.85 21.16
N GLN A 233 -13.79 -6.58 20.93
CA GLN A 233 -14.71 -5.54 20.51
C GLN A 233 -15.13 -5.67 19.04
N SER A 234 -14.42 -6.49 18.24
CA SER A 234 -14.61 -6.65 16.79
C SER A 234 -15.62 -7.73 16.38
N HIS A 235 -16.20 -8.49 17.32
CA HIS A 235 -16.86 -9.76 17.02
C HIS A 235 -18.27 -9.93 17.62
N LEU A 236 -18.92 -8.83 18.03
CA LEU A 236 -20.32 -8.81 18.48
C LEU A 236 -21.17 -7.78 17.71
N SER A 237 -21.04 -7.77 16.38
CA SER A 237 -22.07 -7.22 15.49
C SER A 237 -22.02 -7.91 14.12
N SER A 238 -22.92 -8.85 13.91
CA SER A 238 -23.15 -9.51 12.61
C SER A 238 -24.60 -9.98 12.49
N ASP A 239 -25.54 -9.07 12.79
CA ASP A 239 -26.94 -9.15 12.35
C ASP A 239 -27.66 -7.79 12.55
N GLN A 240 -27.02 -6.69 12.12
CA GLN A 240 -27.70 -5.39 12.08
C GLN A 240 -27.15 -4.40 11.04
N SER A 241 -27.85 -4.32 9.91
CA SER A 241 -28.18 -3.09 9.18
C SER A 241 -27.08 -2.06 8.90
N ALA A 242 -26.29 -2.31 7.84
CA ALA A 242 -25.92 -1.34 6.79
C ALA A 242 -26.18 0.18 7.04
N LEU A 243 -25.40 0.84 7.91
CA LEU A 243 -25.51 2.29 8.13
C LEU A 243 -24.20 3.03 8.53
N TYR A 244 -23.05 2.34 8.60
CA TYR A 244 -21.82 2.89 9.22
C TYR A 244 -20.53 2.60 8.42
N ASP A 245 -20.52 2.87 7.12
CA ASP A 245 -19.33 2.69 6.25
C ASP A 245 -18.93 3.98 5.48
N THR A 246 -19.23 5.14 6.08
CA THR A 246 -18.97 6.47 5.47
C THR A 246 -17.79 7.21 6.13
N ASP A 247 -17.63 7.05 7.45
CA ASP A 247 -16.81 7.94 8.30
C ASP A 247 -15.30 7.76 8.10
N TYR A 248 -14.85 6.52 7.85
CA TYR A 248 -13.42 6.19 7.68
C TYR A 248 -12.80 6.76 6.38
N SER A 249 -13.63 7.05 5.37
CA SER A 249 -13.19 7.72 4.14
C SER A 249 -12.85 9.19 4.40
N ASP A 250 -13.70 9.89 5.16
CA ASP A 250 -13.58 11.31 5.40
C ASP A 250 -12.37 11.67 6.27
N GLU A 251 -11.98 10.82 7.25
CA GLU A 251 -10.74 11.06 7.99
C GLU A 251 -9.50 10.99 7.08
N HIS A 252 -9.43 10.02 6.15
CA HIS A 252 -8.31 9.95 5.20
C HIS A 252 -8.28 11.15 4.24
N LEU A 253 -9.43 11.55 3.69
CA LEU A 253 -9.56 12.73 2.84
C LEU A 253 -9.19 14.03 3.58
N ARG A 254 -9.52 14.12 4.86
CA ARG A 254 -9.14 15.22 5.76
C ARG A 254 -7.63 15.25 5.99
N THR A 255 -6.98 14.10 6.25
CA THR A 255 -5.51 14.02 6.36
C THR A 255 -4.81 14.48 5.07
N VAL A 256 -5.26 14.00 3.91
CA VAL A 256 -4.71 14.41 2.60
C VAL A 256 -4.89 15.91 2.35
N SER A 257 -6.03 16.49 2.75
CA SER A 257 -6.30 17.91 2.61
C SER A 257 -5.39 18.77 3.50
N LEU A 258 -5.17 18.37 4.75
CA LEU A 258 -4.23 19.03 5.66
C LEU A 258 -2.77 18.97 5.16
N LEU A 259 -2.35 17.85 4.56
CA LEU A 259 -1.02 17.71 3.95
C LEU A 259 -0.83 18.63 2.73
N LYS A 260 -1.86 18.78 1.88
CA LYS A 260 -1.85 19.71 0.74
C LYS A 260 -1.68 21.16 1.21
N GLU A 261 -2.46 21.60 2.20
CA GLU A 261 -2.39 22.99 2.67
C GLU A 261 -1.10 23.29 3.43
N ARG A 262 -0.56 22.33 4.20
CA ARG A 262 0.79 22.43 4.78
C ARG A 262 1.85 22.66 3.69
N THR A 263 1.74 21.96 2.57
CA THR A 263 2.66 22.11 1.42
C THR A 263 2.50 23.47 0.74
N ARG A 264 1.27 24.00 0.65
CA ARG A 264 0.99 25.35 0.13
C ARG A 264 1.64 26.43 1.00
N LEU A 265 1.43 26.39 2.31
CA LEU A 265 1.99 27.35 3.27
C LEU A 265 3.52 27.32 3.32
N LEU A 266 4.13 26.13 3.31
CA LEU A 266 5.60 25.99 3.22
C LEU A 266 6.16 26.59 1.91
N SER A 267 5.42 26.47 0.80
CA SER A 267 5.79 27.05 -0.48
C SER A 267 5.70 28.58 -0.49
N GLU A 268 4.73 29.17 0.23
CA GLU A 268 4.62 30.62 0.40
C GLU A 268 5.75 31.18 1.29
N ILE A 269 6.05 30.51 2.42
CA ILE A 269 7.19 30.87 3.29
C ILE A 269 8.51 30.82 2.50
N ALA A 270 8.73 29.76 1.72
CA ALA A 270 9.91 29.61 0.85
C ALA A 270 9.94 30.57 -0.37
N ARG A 271 8.89 31.37 -0.60
CA ARG A 271 8.89 32.50 -1.55
C ARG A 271 9.10 33.83 -0.83
N ALA A 272 8.58 34.00 0.38
CA ALA A 272 8.82 35.17 1.22
C ALA A 272 10.30 35.28 1.64
N GLN A 273 10.91 34.17 2.08
CA GLN A 273 12.34 34.11 2.45
C GLN A 273 13.33 34.29 1.28
N ARG A 274 12.84 34.40 0.03
CA ARG A 274 13.65 34.74 -1.16
C ARG A 274 13.43 36.17 -1.65
N LYS A 275 12.77 37.02 -0.85
CA LYS A 275 12.46 38.42 -1.16
C LYS A 275 12.91 39.41 -0.07
N GLY A 276 13.65 38.93 0.94
CA GLY A 276 14.38 39.73 1.92
C GLY A 276 15.83 39.27 1.96
#